data_AF-A0AAU9K220-F1
#
_entry.id   AF-A0AAU9K220-F1
#
_cell.length_a   1.000
_cell.length_b   1.000
_cell.length_c   1.000
_cell.angle_alpha   90.00
_cell.angle_beta   90.00
_cell.angle_gamma   90.00
#
_symmetry.space_group_name_H-M   'P 1'
#
loop_
_entity.id
_entity.type
_entity.pdbx_description
1 polymer ?
#
loop_
_entity_poly.entity_id
_entity_poly.type
_entity_poly.pdbx_seq_one_letter_code
_entity_poly.pdbx_strand_id
1 'polypeptide(L)'
;MTTSHPTRQSSLPDIHPIIQQSRSLQSSSEKRIKNIVGSAKSGTVNYLPDMKAFDPDLVPPKAKQVVEEIKEFIALDILCLKKQAWNRSTYVDRTKYYSDQIPLEKKKFEIRQGLRDFNEPEANKTKSNKMWSGTETRNNYTNWNVSTEFNIRESNKNNQKLTQESMQETAKKNKKLLQIKGYVKPDEGQTILNEKLRDIKNQEEELRNKIRQEYLYECPGSSKEKTAAGVFKMVEKYKIKQRQAEIAKVEIHDETFKPALGKTLKTRKTKEYFHDGAWVMNEDLEKEAWSCCMNEDETSKGCCVRIRDLDRWQTISM
;
A
#
# COMPACT_ATOMS: atom_id res chain seq x y z
N MET A 1 66.20 -34.88 -5.46
CA MET A 1 65.00 -34.01 -5.53
C MET A 1 63.78 -34.88 -5.24
N THR A 2 63.48 -35.05 -3.96
CA THR A 2 62.35 -35.81 -3.40
C THR A 2 62.36 -35.52 -1.90
N THR A 3 61.40 -34.75 -1.40
CA THR A 3 61.13 -34.68 0.05
C THR A 3 59.65 -34.47 0.29
N SER A 4 59.00 -35.59 0.59
CA SER A 4 57.68 -35.75 1.17
C SER A 4 57.67 -35.35 2.64
N HIS A 5 56.64 -34.62 3.09
CA HIS A 5 56.28 -34.54 4.51
C HIS A 5 54.77 -34.40 4.73
N PRO A 6 54.26 -34.80 5.92
CA PRO A 6 53.05 -35.59 6.03
C PRO A 6 51.88 -34.86 6.71
N THR A 7 50.67 -35.29 6.37
CA THR A 7 49.41 -34.87 6.99
C THR A 7 49.19 -35.60 8.32
N ARG A 8 49.17 -34.85 9.42
CA ARG A 8 48.77 -35.34 10.75
C ARG A 8 47.94 -34.27 11.46
N GLN A 9 46.63 -34.46 11.53
CA GLN A 9 45.72 -33.83 12.50
C GLN A 9 44.64 -34.88 12.80
N SER A 10 44.77 -35.71 13.85
CA SER A 10 44.49 -35.46 15.26
C SER A 10 43.07 -34.96 15.52
N SER A 11 42.17 -35.93 15.60
CA SER A 11 40.82 -35.83 16.16
C SER A 11 40.84 -35.44 17.64
N LEU A 12 40.20 -34.33 17.98
CA LEU A 12 39.78 -34.01 19.35
C LEU A 12 38.26 -34.28 19.46
N PRO A 13 37.78 -34.94 20.53
CA PRO A 13 36.36 -35.13 20.78
C PRO A 13 35.75 -33.88 21.42
N ASP A 14 34.71 -33.34 20.79
CA ASP A 14 33.91 -32.26 21.37
C ASP A 14 33.13 -32.77 22.59
N ILE A 15 33.39 -32.10 23.70
CA ILE A 15 32.83 -32.30 25.02
C ILE A 15 31.38 -31.78 24.99
N HIS A 16 30.42 -32.69 25.10
CA HIS A 16 29.02 -32.33 25.34
C HIS A 16 28.87 -31.72 26.75
N PRO A 17 28.40 -30.47 26.90
CA PRO A 17 28.00 -29.97 28.19
C PRO A 17 26.70 -30.65 28.63
N ILE A 18 26.80 -31.36 29.76
CA ILE A 18 25.70 -31.90 30.55
C ILE A 18 24.78 -30.73 30.93
N ILE A 19 23.65 -30.64 30.23
CA ILE A 19 22.55 -29.74 30.59
C ILE A 19 21.94 -30.28 31.88
N GLN A 20 22.29 -29.64 32.99
CA GLN A 20 21.59 -29.80 34.26
C GLN A 20 20.14 -29.37 34.06
N GLN A 21 19.24 -30.35 33.96
CA GLN A 21 17.81 -30.16 34.13
C GLN A 21 17.53 -29.83 35.60
N SER A 22 17.68 -28.56 35.96
CA SER A 22 17.08 -28.03 37.18
C SER A 22 15.58 -27.88 36.95
N ARG A 23 14.84 -28.75 37.68
CA ARG A 23 13.40 -28.68 37.90
C ARG A 23 12.97 -27.26 38.26
N SER A 24 12.31 -26.55 37.34
CA SER A 24 11.43 -25.45 37.69
C SER A 24 10.05 -26.02 38.01
N LEU A 25 9.75 -26.02 39.30
CA LEU A 25 8.43 -26.29 39.84
C LEU A 25 7.40 -25.35 39.19
N GLN A 26 6.32 -25.96 38.72
CA GLN A 26 5.13 -25.30 38.19
C GLN A 26 4.57 -24.32 39.22
N SER A 27 4.84 -23.03 39.04
CA SER A 27 4.00 -21.97 39.59
C SER A 27 3.00 -21.57 38.50
N SER A 28 1.89 -22.30 38.42
CA SER A 28 0.68 -21.85 37.73
C SER A 28 0.08 -20.68 38.51
N SER A 29 0.79 -19.55 38.50
CA SER A 29 0.17 -18.26 38.77
C SER A 29 -0.70 -17.98 37.55
N GLU A 30 -2.01 -18.14 37.72
CA GLU A 30 -2.98 -17.55 36.81
C GLU A 30 -2.65 -16.05 36.72
N LYS A 31 -1.89 -15.67 35.70
CA LYS A 31 -1.71 -14.28 35.33
C LYS A 31 -3.12 -13.77 35.08
N ARG A 32 -3.70 -13.05 36.05
CA ARG A 32 -4.97 -12.35 35.87
C ARG A 32 -4.78 -11.40 34.71
N ILE A 33 -5.25 -11.81 33.54
CA ILE A 33 -5.22 -11.07 32.30
C ILE A 33 -6.01 -9.78 32.55
N LYS A 34 -5.30 -8.66 32.75
CA LYS A 34 -5.90 -7.33 32.86
C LYS A 34 -6.18 -6.80 31.45
N ASN A 35 -7.03 -7.50 30.70
CA ASN A 35 -7.56 -6.97 29.45
C ASN A 35 -8.61 -5.92 29.80
N ILE A 36 -8.16 -4.69 30.05
CA ILE A 36 -9.04 -3.52 30.17
C ILE A 36 -9.42 -3.10 28.75
N VAL A 37 -10.32 -3.85 28.13
CA VAL A 37 -11.01 -3.37 26.93
C VAL A 37 -12.21 -2.57 27.42
N GLY A 38 -12.26 -1.29 27.06
CA GLY A 38 -13.34 -0.37 27.44
C GLY A 38 -14.72 -0.94 27.11
N SER A 39 -15.70 -0.65 27.96
CA SER A 39 -17.08 -1.09 27.76
C SER A 39 -17.69 -0.39 26.54
N ALA A 40 -18.30 -1.15 25.62
CA ALA A 40 -19.00 -0.60 24.45
C ALA A 40 -20.13 0.40 24.83
N LYS A 41 -20.57 0.40 26.10
CA LYS A 41 -21.60 1.32 26.60
C LYS A 41 -21.12 2.76 26.76
N SER A 42 -19.82 3.02 26.93
CA SER A 42 -19.32 4.39 27.17
C SER A 42 -19.00 5.16 25.90
N GLY A 43 -19.01 4.52 24.71
CA GLY A 43 -18.68 5.16 23.43
C GLY A 43 -17.23 5.68 23.34
N THR A 44 -16.44 5.49 24.40
CA THR A 44 -15.07 5.95 24.54
C THR A 44 -14.13 4.75 24.65
N VAL A 45 -13.09 4.76 23.83
CA VAL A 45 -12.11 3.70 23.75
C VAL A 45 -10.94 4.08 24.68
N ASN A 46 -10.83 3.42 25.84
CA ASN A 46 -9.84 3.73 26.87
C ASN A 46 -8.45 3.11 26.63
N TYR A 47 -8.02 2.95 25.38
CA TYR A 47 -6.64 2.55 25.07
C TYR A 47 -5.93 3.62 24.26
N LEU A 48 -4.64 3.81 24.56
CA LEU A 48 -3.77 4.67 23.76
C LEU A 48 -3.56 4.04 22.37
N PRO A 49 -3.35 4.83 21.30
CA PRO A 49 -3.15 4.31 19.94
C PRO A 49 -2.07 3.22 19.84
N ASP A 50 -1.04 3.30 20.69
CA ASP A 50 0.11 2.39 20.70
C ASP A 50 -0.04 1.21 21.67
N MET A 51 -1.13 1.14 22.45
CA MET A 51 -1.39 0.03 23.34
C MET A 51 -1.97 -1.16 22.56
N LYS A 52 -1.30 -2.32 22.66
CA LYS A 52 -1.84 -3.59 22.16
C LYS A 52 -3.03 -3.99 23.03
N ALA A 53 -4.24 -3.83 22.51
CA ALA A 53 -5.49 -4.07 23.24
C ALA A 53 -5.75 -5.55 23.58
N PHE A 54 -5.03 -6.48 22.94
CA PHE A 54 -5.18 -7.92 23.14
C PHE A 54 -3.83 -8.59 23.38
N ASP A 55 -3.79 -9.50 24.36
CA ASP A 55 -2.63 -10.36 24.56
C ASP A 55 -2.40 -11.23 23.31
N PRO A 56 -1.16 -11.33 22.82
CA PRO A 56 -0.83 -12.11 21.63
C PRO A 56 -1.12 -13.60 21.82
N ASP A 57 -1.17 -14.09 23.06
CA ASP A 57 -1.43 -15.49 23.39
C ASP A 57 -2.91 -15.87 23.23
N LEU A 58 -3.83 -14.89 23.29
CA LEU A 58 -5.28 -15.10 23.13
C LEU A 58 -5.74 -15.07 21.67
N VAL A 59 -4.87 -14.69 20.74
CA VAL A 59 -5.21 -14.64 19.32
C VAL A 59 -5.29 -16.07 18.77
N PRO A 60 -6.42 -16.50 18.16
CA PRO A 60 -6.54 -17.83 17.57
C PRO A 60 -5.42 -18.11 16.56
N PRO A 61 -4.88 -19.35 16.49
CA PRO A 61 -3.74 -19.66 15.64
C PRO A 61 -4.02 -19.39 14.15
N LYS A 62 -5.27 -19.61 13.69
CA LYS A 62 -5.70 -19.28 12.33
C LYS A 62 -5.55 -17.78 12.03
N ALA A 63 -5.88 -16.90 12.98
CA ALA A 63 -5.75 -15.47 12.78
C ALA A 63 -4.28 -15.03 12.77
N LYS A 64 -3.41 -15.68 13.56
CA LYS A 64 -1.96 -15.44 13.52
C LYS A 64 -1.38 -15.77 12.14
N GLN A 65 -1.73 -16.93 11.59
CA GLN A 65 -1.31 -17.35 10.25
C GLN A 65 -1.74 -16.35 9.17
N VAL A 66 -3.00 -15.90 9.18
CA VAL A 66 -3.50 -14.91 8.22
C VAL A 66 -2.75 -13.58 8.34
N VAL A 67 -2.44 -13.12 9.55
CA VAL A 67 -1.67 -11.88 9.75
C VAL A 67 -0.23 -12.03 9.24
N GLU A 68 0.39 -13.20 9.43
CA GLU A 68 1.73 -13.51 8.89
C GLU A 68 1.70 -13.52 7.36
N GLU A 69 0.71 -14.17 6.74
CA GLU A 69 0.50 -14.15 5.29
C GLU A 69 0.35 -12.73 4.75
N ILE A 70 -0.46 -11.89 5.42
CA ILE A 70 -0.64 -10.48 5.02
C ILE A 70 0.66 -9.69 5.18
N LYS A 71 1.41 -9.90 6.26
CA LYS A 71 2.71 -9.23 6.46
C LYS A 71 3.70 -9.65 5.37
N GLU A 72 3.74 -10.92 5.02
CA GLU A 72 4.58 -11.43 3.94
C GLU A 72 4.17 -10.90 2.56
N PHE A 73 2.87 -10.65 2.37
CA PHE A 73 2.32 -10.05 1.15
C PHE A 73 2.63 -8.55 1.05
N ILE A 74 2.56 -7.82 2.16
CA ILE A 74 2.85 -6.37 2.22
C ILE A 74 4.36 -6.10 2.18
N ALA A 75 5.18 -7.00 2.75
CA ALA A 75 6.62 -6.86 2.75
C ALA A 75 7.14 -6.64 1.32
N LEU A 76 7.80 -5.51 1.10
CA LEU A 76 8.37 -5.16 -0.19
C LEU A 76 9.39 -6.22 -0.56
N ASP A 77 9.10 -6.97 -1.63
CA ASP A 77 10.05 -7.91 -2.22
C ASP A 77 11.11 -7.13 -3.03
N ILE A 78 12.02 -6.49 -2.30
CA ILE A 78 13.07 -5.61 -2.85
C ILE A 78 13.95 -6.37 -3.85
N LEU A 79 14.15 -7.66 -3.63
CA LEU A 79 14.97 -8.54 -4.46
C LEU A 79 14.16 -9.26 -5.56
N CYS A 80 12.83 -9.07 -5.61
CA CYS A 80 11.94 -9.74 -6.57
C CYS A 80 12.08 -11.28 -6.58
N LEU A 81 12.36 -11.89 -5.43
CA LEU A 81 12.56 -13.35 -5.32
C LEU A 81 11.24 -14.12 -5.29
N LYS A 82 10.14 -13.47 -4.87
CA LYS A 82 8.81 -14.07 -4.82
C LYS A 82 8.17 -13.98 -6.21
N LYS A 83 7.62 -15.11 -6.67
CA LYS A 83 6.78 -15.13 -7.86
C LYS A 83 5.51 -14.33 -7.59
N GLN A 84 5.32 -13.23 -8.31
CA GLN A 84 4.11 -12.41 -8.19
C GLN A 84 2.88 -13.25 -8.55
N ALA A 85 1.83 -13.20 -7.71
CA ALA A 85 0.61 -13.96 -7.92
C ALA A 85 -0.13 -13.57 -9.21
N TRP A 86 0.13 -12.37 -9.72
CA TRP A 86 -0.44 -11.85 -10.95
C TRP A 86 0.66 -11.37 -11.88
N ASN A 87 0.56 -11.70 -13.16
CA ASN A 87 1.49 -11.21 -14.17
C ASN A 87 1.25 -9.72 -14.38
N ARG A 88 2.19 -8.88 -13.93
CA ARG A 88 2.20 -7.42 -14.17
C ARG A 88 2.42 -7.04 -15.63
N SER A 89 2.92 -7.97 -16.44
CA SER A 89 3.18 -7.74 -17.84
C SER A 89 1.88 -7.74 -18.65
N THR A 90 1.54 -6.60 -19.26
CA THR A 90 0.68 -6.56 -20.45
C THR A 90 1.38 -7.16 -21.68
N TYR A 91 2.66 -7.53 -21.55
CA TYR A 91 3.43 -8.24 -22.55
C TYR A 91 2.80 -9.61 -22.80
N VAL A 92 2.10 -9.73 -23.94
CA VAL A 92 1.81 -11.02 -24.55
C VAL A 92 3.17 -11.61 -24.90
N ASP A 93 3.49 -12.74 -24.28
CA ASP A 93 4.74 -13.47 -24.48
C ASP A 93 4.86 -13.87 -25.95
N ARG A 94 5.52 -13.05 -26.78
CA ARG A 94 5.64 -13.25 -28.24
C ARG A 94 6.44 -14.50 -28.60
N THR A 95 7.11 -15.09 -27.62
CA THR A 95 7.88 -16.33 -27.75
C THR A 95 6.99 -17.58 -27.72
N LYS A 96 5.76 -17.47 -27.18
CA LYS A 96 4.77 -18.53 -27.26
C LYS A 96 4.06 -18.44 -28.61
N TYR A 97 4.26 -19.45 -29.45
CA TYR A 97 3.57 -19.56 -30.74
C TYR A 97 2.06 -19.40 -30.55
N TYR A 98 1.41 -18.68 -31.47
CA TYR A 98 -0.04 -18.47 -31.47
C TYR A 98 -0.84 -19.77 -31.44
N SER A 99 -0.26 -20.89 -31.85
CA SER A 99 -0.85 -22.24 -31.80
C SER A 99 -1.11 -22.75 -30.38
N ASP A 100 -0.29 -22.33 -29.41
CA ASP A 100 -0.33 -22.84 -28.04
C ASP A 100 -1.19 -21.95 -27.14
N GLN A 101 -1.60 -20.78 -27.64
CA GLN A 101 -2.53 -19.91 -26.96
C GLN A 101 -3.95 -20.47 -27.15
N ILE A 102 -4.64 -20.73 -26.05
CA ILE A 102 -6.05 -21.11 -26.05
C ILE A 102 -6.81 -20.08 -26.93
N PRO A 103 -7.52 -20.52 -27.99
CA PRO A 103 -8.23 -19.62 -28.88
C PRO A 103 -9.10 -18.65 -28.09
N LEU A 104 -9.14 -17.38 -28.51
CA LEU A 104 -9.80 -16.30 -27.79
C LEU A 104 -11.27 -16.64 -27.46
N GLU A 105 -11.94 -17.40 -28.33
CA GLU A 105 -13.31 -17.88 -28.15
C GLU A 105 -13.42 -18.88 -27.00
N LYS A 106 -12.49 -19.82 -26.89
CA LYS A 106 -12.42 -20.81 -25.80
C LYS A 106 -12.10 -20.12 -24.48
N LYS A 107 -11.22 -19.13 -24.48
CA LYS A 107 -10.93 -18.29 -23.30
C LYS A 107 -12.14 -17.46 -22.87
N LYS A 108 -12.87 -16.85 -23.81
CA LYS A 108 -14.13 -16.13 -23.53
C LYS A 108 -15.23 -17.07 -23.01
N PHE A 109 -15.26 -18.30 -23.51
CA PHE A 109 -16.17 -19.35 -23.05
C PHE A 109 -15.86 -19.78 -21.62
N GLU A 110 -14.59 -20.04 -21.29
CA GLU A 110 -14.14 -20.40 -19.94
C GLU A 110 -14.39 -19.26 -18.94
N ILE A 111 -14.13 -18.00 -19.33
CA ILE A 111 -14.46 -16.83 -18.50
C ILE A 111 -15.99 -16.73 -18.30
N ARG A 112 -16.79 -16.96 -19.36
CA ARG A 112 -18.25 -17.00 -19.24
C ARG A 112 -18.76 -18.17 -18.38
N GLN A 113 -18.06 -19.30 -18.37
CA GLN A 113 -18.37 -20.42 -17.48
C GLN A 113 -17.99 -20.10 -16.04
N GLY A 114 -16.81 -19.52 -15.81
CA GLY A 114 -16.31 -19.17 -14.47
C GLY A 114 -17.02 -18.00 -13.80
N LEU A 115 -17.60 -17.07 -14.57
CA LEU A 115 -18.46 -15.99 -14.04
C LEU A 115 -19.90 -16.42 -13.78
N ARG A 116 -20.28 -17.67 -14.10
CA ARG A 116 -21.53 -18.21 -13.59
C ARG A 116 -21.26 -18.70 -12.17
N ASP A 117 -21.56 -17.86 -11.18
CA ASP A 117 -21.44 -18.15 -9.74
C ASP A 117 -22.27 -19.36 -9.25
N PHE A 118 -22.96 -20.05 -10.16
CA PHE A 118 -23.66 -21.29 -9.92
C PHE A 118 -23.12 -22.36 -10.87
N ASN A 119 -22.28 -23.24 -10.34
CA ASN A 119 -22.24 -24.61 -10.80
C ASN A 119 -23.63 -25.20 -10.53
N GLU A 120 -24.58 -24.99 -11.45
CA GLU A 120 -25.76 -25.83 -11.51
C GLU A 120 -25.25 -27.28 -11.57
N PRO A 121 -25.60 -28.14 -10.59
CA PRO A 121 -25.13 -29.52 -10.60
C PRO A 121 -25.48 -30.13 -11.96
N GLU A 122 -24.57 -30.94 -12.51
CA GLU A 122 -24.65 -31.54 -13.85
C GLU A 122 -25.86 -32.49 -14.06
N ALA A 123 -26.90 -32.41 -13.24
CA ALA A 123 -28.14 -33.19 -13.30
C ALA A 123 -28.98 -32.91 -14.56
N ASN A 124 -28.78 -31.78 -15.26
CA ASN A 124 -29.63 -31.39 -16.40
C ASN A 124 -29.02 -31.65 -17.80
N LYS A 125 -27.90 -32.39 -17.89
CA LYS A 125 -27.31 -32.81 -19.19
C LYS A 125 -27.58 -34.28 -19.54
N THR A 126 -28.45 -34.97 -18.82
CA THR A 126 -29.07 -36.18 -19.36
C THR A 126 -29.96 -35.75 -20.52
N LYS A 127 -29.53 -36.08 -21.74
CA LYS A 127 -30.38 -36.00 -22.93
C LYS A 127 -31.70 -36.66 -22.55
N SER A 128 -32.80 -35.91 -22.51
CA SER A 128 -34.10 -36.50 -22.28
C SER A 128 -34.30 -37.56 -23.36
N ASN A 129 -34.33 -38.83 -22.94
CA ASN A 129 -34.68 -39.92 -23.83
C ASN A 129 -36.01 -39.53 -24.49
N LYS A 130 -36.08 -39.60 -25.82
CA LYS A 130 -37.34 -39.42 -26.56
C LYS A 130 -38.38 -40.33 -25.91
N MET A 131 -39.28 -39.72 -25.14
CA MET A 131 -40.38 -40.40 -24.51
C MET A 131 -41.35 -40.74 -25.63
N TRP A 132 -41.28 -41.97 -26.14
CA TRP A 132 -42.29 -42.47 -27.03
C TRP A 132 -43.59 -42.55 -26.23
N SER A 133 -44.67 -41.98 -26.76
CA SER A 133 -46.01 -42.10 -26.21
C SER A 133 -46.45 -43.56 -26.30
N GLY A 134 -46.03 -44.37 -25.33
CA GLY A 134 -46.57 -45.70 -25.11
C GLY A 134 -48.04 -45.55 -24.75
N THR A 135 -48.88 -46.21 -25.52
CA THR A 135 -50.33 -46.34 -25.33
C THR A 135 -50.61 -47.23 -24.11
N GLU A 136 -50.29 -46.76 -22.91
CA GLU A 136 -50.62 -47.45 -21.67
C GLU A 136 -51.76 -46.69 -20.98
N THR A 137 -52.99 -46.88 -21.45
CA THR A 137 -54.23 -46.35 -20.83
C THR A 137 -54.69 -47.17 -19.62
N ARG A 138 -53.76 -47.82 -18.92
CA ARG A 138 -54.06 -48.61 -17.73
C ARG A 138 -53.02 -48.32 -16.66
N ASN A 139 -53.23 -47.22 -15.95
CA ASN A 139 -53.16 -47.12 -14.49
C ASN A 139 -53.26 -45.66 -14.07
N ASN A 140 -54.50 -45.24 -13.90
CA ASN A 140 -54.89 -44.00 -13.22
C ASN A 140 -54.56 -44.15 -11.72
N TYR A 141 -53.36 -43.76 -11.32
CA TYR A 141 -53.01 -43.54 -9.91
C TYR A 141 -53.05 -42.03 -9.62
N THR A 142 -54.24 -41.56 -9.27
CA THR A 142 -54.52 -40.52 -8.27
C THR A 142 -53.73 -39.20 -8.34
N ASN A 143 -54.32 -38.20 -8.98
CA ASN A 143 -54.14 -36.75 -8.75
C ASN A 143 -52.74 -36.14 -8.87
N TRP A 144 -51.76 -36.81 -9.45
CA TRP A 144 -50.56 -36.14 -9.92
C TRP A 144 -50.75 -35.77 -11.39
N ASN A 145 -51.06 -34.50 -11.67
CA ASN A 145 -51.01 -33.96 -13.03
C ASN A 145 -49.56 -33.99 -13.53
N VAL A 146 -49.12 -35.14 -14.06
CA VAL A 146 -47.83 -35.28 -14.76
C VAL A 146 -48.04 -34.92 -16.23
N SER A 147 -48.44 -33.69 -16.48
CA SER A 147 -48.40 -33.09 -17.83
C SER A 147 -48.61 -31.58 -17.73
N THR A 148 -47.67 -30.86 -17.13
CA THR A 148 -47.44 -29.48 -17.55
C THR A 148 -46.71 -29.54 -18.89
N GLU A 149 -47.45 -29.78 -19.97
CA GLU A 149 -46.94 -29.49 -21.31
C GLU A 149 -46.66 -27.99 -21.35
N PHE A 150 -45.42 -27.62 -21.04
CA PHE A 150 -44.98 -26.23 -21.07
C PHE A 150 -44.98 -25.81 -22.52
N ASN A 151 -46.06 -25.13 -22.95
CA ASN A 151 -46.12 -24.55 -24.27
C ASN A 151 -45.05 -23.45 -24.34
N ILE A 152 -43.91 -23.78 -24.96
CA ILE A 152 -42.72 -22.90 -25.07
C ILE A 152 -43.12 -21.53 -25.62
N ARG A 153 -44.11 -21.48 -26.52
CA ARG A 153 -44.60 -20.22 -27.10
C ARG A 153 -45.31 -19.34 -26.06
N GLU A 154 -46.10 -19.93 -25.16
CA GLU A 154 -46.77 -19.21 -24.08
C GLU A 154 -45.77 -18.76 -23.01
N SER A 155 -44.83 -19.63 -22.65
CA SER A 155 -43.73 -19.27 -21.75
C SER A 155 -42.93 -18.08 -22.28
N ASN A 156 -42.57 -18.09 -23.57
CA ASN A 156 -41.87 -16.98 -24.22
C ASN A 156 -42.70 -15.68 -24.21
N LYS A 157 -44.01 -15.76 -24.49
CA LYS A 157 -44.91 -14.59 -24.40
C LYS A 157 -44.99 -14.05 -22.97
N ASN A 158 -45.07 -14.93 -21.98
CA ASN A 158 -45.12 -14.54 -20.58
C ASN A 158 -43.79 -13.89 -20.14
N ASN A 159 -42.65 -14.45 -20.55
CA ASN A 159 -41.33 -13.87 -20.27
C ASN A 159 -41.16 -12.48 -20.94
N GLN A 160 -41.66 -12.31 -22.17
CA GLN A 160 -41.67 -11.00 -22.83
C GLN A 160 -42.53 -9.98 -22.07
N LYS A 161 -43.74 -10.37 -21.64
CA LYS A 161 -44.61 -9.52 -20.82
C LYS A 161 -43.95 -9.13 -19.50
N LEU A 162 -43.41 -10.10 -18.76
CA LEU A 162 -42.68 -9.87 -17.52
C LEU A 162 -41.48 -8.94 -17.71
N THR A 163 -40.75 -9.09 -18.82
CA THR A 163 -39.64 -8.20 -19.17
C THR A 163 -40.13 -6.76 -19.41
N GLN A 164 -41.23 -6.59 -20.17
CA GLN A 164 -41.82 -5.28 -20.42
C GLN A 164 -42.33 -4.62 -19.14
N GLU A 165 -43.02 -5.38 -18.28
CA GLU A 165 -43.50 -4.90 -16.99
C GLU A 165 -42.34 -4.49 -16.08
N SER A 166 -41.30 -5.31 -16.00
CA SER A 166 -40.07 -4.99 -15.26
C SER A 166 -39.38 -3.72 -15.80
N MET A 167 -39.30 -3.55 -17.12
CA MET A 167 -38.78 -2.33 -17.75
C MET A 167 -39.62 -1.09 -17.39
N GLN A 168 -40.94 -1.22 -17.35
CA GLN A 168 -41.82 -0.11 -16.95
C GLN A 168 -41.66 0.23 -15.46
N GLU A 169 -41.57 -0.77 -14.58
CA GLU A 169 -41.38 -0.57 -13.15
C GLU A 169 -40.03 0.07 -12.83
N THR A 170 -38.96 -0.42 -13.45
CA THR A 170 -37.62 0.16 -13.33
C THR A 170 -37.59 1.58 -13.85
N ALA A 171 -38.24 1.88 -14.98
CA ALA A 171 -38.37 3.25 -15.48
C ALA A 171 -39.11 4.16 -14.49
N LYS A 172 -40.19 3.68 -13.85
CA LYS A 172 -40.91 4.43 -12.81
C LYS A 172 -40.02 4.67 -11.58
N LYS A 173 -39.27 3.67 -11.12
CA LYS A 173 -38.32 3.80 -10.00
C LYS A 173 -37.21 4.81 -10.33
N ASN A 174 -36.64 4.74 -11.53
CA ASN A 174 -35.63 5.69 -12.00
C ASN A 174 -36.17 7.13 -12.06
N LYS A 175 -37.41 7.34 -12.52
CA LYS A 175 -38.05 8.66 -12.49
C LYS A 175 -38.20 9.19 -11.05
N LYS A 176 -38.58 8.34 -10.10
CA LYS A 176 -38.65 8.72 -8.68
C LYS A 176 -37.28 9.10 -8.12
N LEU A 177 -36.23 8.35 -8.46
CA LEU A 177 -34.85 8.67 -8.05
C LEU A 177 -34.40 10.03 -8.59
N LEU A 178 -34.71 10.35 -9.84
CA LEU A 178 -34.40 11.66 -10.45
C LEU A 178 -35.15 12.83 -9.82
N GLN A 179 -36.27 12.59 -9.13
CA GLN A 179 -36.99 13.63 -8.39
C GLN A 179 -36.36 13.92 -7.02
N ILE A 180 -35.51 13.03 -6.50
CA ILE A 180 -34.77 13.25 -5.26
C ILE A 180 -33.73 14.34 -5.52
N LYS A 181 -33.86 15.48 -4.85
CA LYS A 181 -32.93 16.60 -4.98
C LYS A 181 -31.50 16.14 -4.67
N GLY A 182 -30.58 16.33 -5.62
CA GLY A 182 -29.17 15.99 -5.48
C GLY A 182 -28.77 14.63 -6.05
N TYR A 183 -29.71 13.81 -6.54
CA TYR A 183 -29.36 12.61 -7.30
C TYR A 183 -28.96 12.98 -8.73
N VAL A 184 -27.74 12.61 -9.12
CA VAL A 184 -27.22 12.74 -10.48
C VAL A 184 -27.08 11.33 -11.04
N LYS A 185 -27.45 11.11 -12.30
CA LYS A 185 -27.25 9.80 -12.93
C LYS A 185 -25.76 9.46 -12.92
N PRO A 186 -25.37 8.20 -12.70
CA PRO A 186 -23.95 7.82 -12.72
C PRO A 186 -23.21 8.28 -13.98
N ASP A 187 -23.85 8.14 -15.15
CA ASP A 187 -23.29 8.58 -16.44
C ASP A 187 -23.04 10.09 -16.47
N GLU A 188 -24.02 10.88 -16.05
CA GLU A 188 -23.93 12.34 -15.96
C GLU A 188 -22.90 12.77 -14.90
N GLY A 189 -22.81 12.05 -13.78
CA GLY A 189 -21.79 12.28 -12.75
C GLY A 189 -20.39 12.03 -13.29
N GLN A 190 -20.21 11.00 -14.10
CA GLN A 190 -18.94 10.70 -14.75
C GLN A 190 -18.57 11.75 -15.80
N THR A 191 -19.53 12.25 -16.59
CA THR A 191 -19.25 13.33 -17.56
C THR A 191 -18.85 14.61 -16.85
N ILE A 192 -19.57 15.00 -15.79
CA ILE A 192 -19.24 16.19 -14.97
C ILE A 192 -17.85 16.05 -14.35
N LEU A 193 -17.51 14.88 -13.83
CA LEU A 193 -16.17 14.62 -13.27
C LEU A 193 -15.09 14.77 -14.35
N ASN A 194 -15.31 14.19 -15.53
CA ASN A 194 -14.36 14.27 -16.64
C ASN A 194 -14.17 15.70 -17.14
N GLU A 195 -15.23 16.49 -17.23
CA GLU A 195 -15.18 17.91 -17.57
C GLU A 195 -14.35 18.69 -16.55
N LYS A 196 -14.63 18.52 -15.25
CA LYS A 196 -13.83 19.14 -14.17
C LYS A 196 -12.34 18.79 -14.26
N LEU A 197 -12.00 17.54 -14.56
CA LEU A 197 -10.60 17.13 -14.73
C LEU A 197 -9.95 17.75 -15.95
N ARG A 198 -10.70 17.96 -17.04
CA ARG A 198 -10.21 18.70 -18.23
C ARG A 198 -9.96 20.16 -17.90
N ASP A 199 -10.87 20.79 -17.16
CA ASP A 199 -10.72 22.19 -16.76
C ASP A 199 -9.51 22.39 -15.85
N ILE A 200 -9.31 21.50 -14.87
CA ILE A 200 -8.10 21.49 -14.02
C ILE A 200 -6.84 21.35 -14.86
N LYS A 201 -6.84 20.44 -15.85
CA LYS A 201 -5.70 20.24 -16.75
C LYS A 201 -5.39 21.51 -17.56
N ASN A 202 -6.41 22.18 -18.09
CA ASN A 202 -6.26 23.43 -18.83
C ASN A 202 -5.70 24.54 -17.93
N GLN A 203 -6.23 24.69 -16.71
CA GLN A 203 -5.74 25.65 -15.71
C GLN A 203 -4.27 25.39 -15.34
N GLU A 204 -3.87 24.13 -15.17
CA GLU A 204 -2.47 23.77 -14.91
C GLU A 204 -1.56 24.10 -16.11
N GLU A 205 -2.03 23.89 -17.33
CA GLU A 205 -1.28 24.21 -18.54
C GLU A 205 -1.09 25.73 -18.71
N GLU A 206 -2.15 26.51 -18.48
CA GLU A 206 -2.07 27.97 -18.46
C GLU A 206 -1.07 28.48 -17.42
N LEU A 207 -1.12 27.93 -16.20
CA LEU A 207 -0.18 28.27 -15.13
C LEU A 207 1.27 27.92 -15.50
N ARG A 208 1.50 26.74 -16.08
CA ARG A 208 2.82 26.34 -16.59
C ARG A 208 3.30 27.29 -17.69
N ASN A 209 2.41 27.75 -18.57
CA ASN A 209 2.75 28.66 -19.65
C ASN A 209 3.12 30.06 -19.12
N LYS A 210 2.39 30.59 -18.12
CA LYS A 210 2.75 31.85 -17.43
C LYS A 210 4.13 31.76 -16.78
N ILE A 211 4.37 30.73 -15.98
CA ILE A 211 5.67 30.50 -15.33
C ILE A 211 6.79 30.28 -16.37
N ARG A 212 6.49 29.66 -17.51
CA ARG A 212 7.47 29.51 -18.60
C ARG A 212 7.87 30.86 -19.19
N GLN A 213 6.92 31.77 -19.40
CA GLN A 213 7.22 33.12 -19.88
C GLN A 213 8.09 33.89 -18.88
N GLU A 214 7.75 33.83 -17.58
CA GLU A 214 8.54 34.41 -16.50
C GLU A 214 9.97 33.85 -16.45
N TYR A 215 10.11 32.52 -16.52
CA TYR A 215 11.42 31.87 -16.49
C TYR A 215 12.29 32.23 -17.70
N LEU A 216 11.70 32.31 -18.89
CA LEU A 216 12.42 32.73 -20.10
C LEU A 216 12.86 34.19 -20.05
N TYR A 217 12.08 35.05 -19.38
CA TYR A 217 12.45 36.43 -19.11
C TYR A 217 13.63 36.51 -18.12
N GLU A 218 13.62 35.71 -17.05
CA GLU A 218 14.73 35.66 -16.08
C GLU A 218 16.02 35.04 -16.66
N CYS A 219 15.88 34.06 -17.55
CA CYS A 219 16.99 33.28 -18.10
C CYS A 219 16.93 33.23 -19.65
N PRO A 220 17.21 34.35 -20.35
CA PRO A 220 17.23 34.38 -21.81
C PRO A 220 18.36 33.47 -22.32
N GLY A 221 18.05 32.51 -23.19
CA GLY A 221 19.02 31.55 -23.73
C GLY A 221 19.09 30.20 -23.01
N SER A 222 18.20 29.93 -22.04
CA SER A 222 18.08 28.60 -21.45
C SER A 222 17.65 27.55 -22.50
N SER A 223 18.27 26.36 -22.46
CA SER A 223 17.87 25.23 -23.31
C SER A 223 16.44 24.78 -22.99
N LYS A 224 15.76 24.15 -23.95
CA LYS A 224 14.37 23.68 -23.75
C LYS A 224 14.22 22.76 -22.53
N GLU A 225 15.18 21.87 -22.31
CA GLU A 225 15.20 20.95 -21.16
C GLU A 225 15.41 21.69 -19.84
N LYS A 226 16.36 22.63 -19.80
CA LYS A 226 16.63 23.45 -18.61
C LYS A 226 15.43 24.34 -18.27
N THR A 227 14.78 24.91 -19.27
CA THR A 227 13.54 25.67 -19.12
C THR A 227 12.41 24.79 -18.60
N ALA A 228 12.23 23.58 -19.15
CA ALA A 228 11.21 22.65 -18.67
C ALA A 228 11.43 22.25 -17.21
N ALA A 229 12.67 21.93 -16.82
CA ALA A 229 13.03 21.59 -15.45
C ALA A 229 12.85 22.78 -14.48
N GLY A 230 13.25 23.99 -14.91
CA GLY A 230 13.07 25.23 -14.16
C GLY A 230 11.59 25.53 -13.90
N VAL A 231 10.77 25.46 -14.94
CA VAL A 231 9.31 25.66 -14.86
C VAL A 231 8.68 24.61 -13.96
N PHE A 232 9.05 23.33 -14.08
CA PHE A 232 8.54 22.27 -13.22
C PHE A 232 8.80 22.57 -11.74
N LYS A 233 10.03 22.96 -11.39
CA LYS A 233 10.41 23.31 -10.02
C LYS A 233 9.65 24.54 -9.50
N MET A 234 9.42 25.54 -10.34
CA MET A 234 8.68 26.75 -9.98
C MET A 234 7.19 26.46 -9.75
N VAL A 235 6.57 25.68 -10.63
CA VAL A 235 5.18 25.21 -10.49
C VAL A 235 4.98 24.43 -9.20
N GLU A 236 5.90 23.52 -8.88
CA GLU A 236 5.82 22.72 -7.65
C GLU A 236 5.91 23.59 -6.40
N LYS A 237 6.86 24.54 -6.36
CA LYS A 237 6.96 25.52 -5.27
C LYS A 237 5.69 26.35 -5.13
N TYR A 238 5.11 26.79 -6.25
CA TYR A 238 3.86 27.55 -6.25
C TYR A 238 2.69 26.73 -5.66
N LYS A 239 2.53 25.47 -6.07
CA LYS A 239 1.51 24.56 -5.52
C LYS A 239 1.70 24.30 -4.03
N ILE A 240 2.94 24.16 -3.57
CA ILE A 240 3.25 24.00 -2.13
C ILE A 240 2.85 25.27 -1.38
N LYS A 241 3.19 26.46 -1.89
CA LYS A 241 2.81 27.74 -1.31
C LYS A 241 1.29 27.84 -1.17
N GLN A 242 0.54 27.57 -2.24
CA GLN A 242 -0.92 27.56 -2.24
C GLN A 242 -1.50 26.64 -1.16
N ARG A 243 -1.04 25.38 -1.07
CA ARG A 243 -1.50 24.45 -0.03
C ARG A 243 -1.19 24.96 1.38
N GLN A 244 -0.01 25.51 1.61
CA GLN A 244 0.35 26.06 2.92
C GLN A 244 -0.57 27.20 3.33
N ALA A 245 -0.97 28.03 2.38
CA ALA A 245 -1.88 29.13 2.63
C ALA A 245 -3.33 28.70 2.85
N GLU A 246 -3.80 27.70 2.12
CA GLU A 246 -5.10 27.06 2.38
C GLU A 246 -5.15 26.51 3.81
N ILE A 247 -4.08 25.85 4.26
CA ILE A 247 -3.95 25.34 5.63
C ILE A 247 -3.93 26.49 6.65
N ALA A 248 -3.16 27.55 6.36
CA ALA A 248 -3.05 28.71 7.24
C ALA A 248 -4.30 29.62 7.22
N LYS A 249 -5.20 29.44 6.25
CA LYS A 249 -6.32 30.36 5.94
C LYS A 249 -5.84 31.82 5.74
N VAL A 250 -4.63 31.98 5.23
CA VAL A 250 -4.04 33.29 4.94
C VAL A 250 -4.05 33.48 3.43
N GLU A 251 -4.54 34.61 2.95
CA GLU A 251 -4.43 34.96 1.54
C GLU A 251 -2.97 35.21 1.18
N ILE A 252 -2.45 34.47 0.20
CA ILE A 252 -1.10 34.71 -0.30
C ILE A 252 -1.14 35.93 -1.19
N HIS A 253 -0.72 37.07 -0.65
CA HIS A 253 -0.17 38.09 -1.50
C HIS A 253 1.21 37.64 -1.95
N ASP A 254 1.49 37.74 -3.26
CA ASP A 254 2.85 37.64 -3.76
C ASP A 254 3.61 38.87 -3.30
N GLU A 255 4.10 38.79 -2.06
CA GLU A 255 5.00 39.79 -1.51
C GLU A 255 6.24 39.86 -2.42
N THR A 256 6.35 40.97 -3.14
CA THR A 256 7.48 41.30 -4.02
C THR A 256 8.78 41.46 -3.23
N PHE A 257 8.67 41.68 -1.92
CA PHE A 257 9.82 41.82 -1.04
C PHE A 257 10.27 40.45 -0.52
N LYS A 258 11.27 39.86 -1.17
CA LYS A 258 12.03 38.73 -0.64
C LYS A 258 13.31 39.28 -0.01
N PRO A 259 13.33 39.60 1.30
CA PRO A 259 14.56 40.04 1.94
C PRO A 259 15.61 38.96 1.74
N ALA A 260 16.81 39.35 1.32
CA ALA A 260 17.91 38.41 1.18
C ALA A 260 18.34 37.94 2.58
N LEU A 261 17.69 36.88 3.08
CA LEU A 261 17.85 36.38 4.45
C LEU A 261 19.33 36.12 4.81
N GLY A 262 20.15 35.69 3.84
CA GLY A 262 21.58 35.49 4.06
C GLY A 262 22.40 36.77 4.23
N LYS A 263 21.90 37.92 3.78
CA LYS A 263 22.52 39.25 4.00
C LYS A 263 21.92 39.96 5.22
N THR A 264 20.65 39.71 5.53
CA THR A 264 19.95 40.40 6.62
C THR A 264 20.10 39.68 7.96
N LEU A 265 20.18 38.36 7.98
CA LEU A 265 20.38 37.59 9.21
C LEU A 265 21.88 37.32 9.40
N LYS A 266 22.48 37.99 10.39
CA LYS A 266 23.82 37.66 10.88
C LYS A 266 23.74 36.34 11.63
N THR A 267 24.08 35.22 10.99
CA THR A 267 24.15 33.91 11.69
C THR A 267 25.32 33.90 12.66
N ARG A 268 25.05 33.76 13.96
CA ARG A 268 26.08 33.63 14.99
C ARG A 268 26.52 32.18 15.09
N LYS A 269 27.66 31.87 14.46
CA LYS A 269 28.28 30.54 14.52
C LYS A 269 29.47 30.56 15.47
N THR A 270 29.46 29.70 16.47
CA THR A 270 30.58 29.51 17.39
C THR A 270 31.34 28.22 17.02
N LYS A 271 32.67 28.29 17.06
CA LYS A 271 33.53 27.11 16.90
C LYS A 271 33.82 26.57 18.29
N GLU A 272 33.25 25.42 18.61
CA GLU A 272 33.55 24.67 19.82
C GLU A 272 34.61 23.62 19.48
N TYR A 273 35.72 23.65 20.22
CA TYR A 273 36.81 22.69 20.06
C TYR A 273 36.67 21.64 21.16
N PHE A 274 36.71 20.37 20.78
CA PHE A 274 36.59 19.26 21.72
C PHE A 274 37.54 18.12 21.33
N HIS A 275 37.86 17.26 22.29
CA HIS A 275 38.58 16.02 22.06
C HIS A 275 37.56 14.89 21.89
N ASP A 276 37.69 14.11 20.82
CA ASP A 276 36.82 12.95 20.57
C ASP A 276 37.37 11.67 21.25
N GLY A 277 38.64 11.70 21.64
CA GLY A 277 39.31 10.62 22.36
C GLY A 277 39.13 10.71 23.88
N ALA A 278 39.51 9.64 24.58
CA ALA A 278 39.61 9.61 26.03
C ALA A 278 40.97 10.13 26.51
N TRP A 279 41.01 10.68 27.72
CA TRP A 279 42.23 11.00 28.47
C TRP A 279 42.80 9.70 29.06
N VAL A 280 43.94 9.23 28.55
CA VAL A 280 44.50 7.91 28.89
C VAL A 280 46.01 8.02 29.06
N MET A 281 46.56 7.21 29.97
CA MET A 281 48.00 7.05 30.14
C MET A 281 48.63 6.45 28.88
N ASN A 282 49.58 7.14 28.26
CA ASN A 282 50.36 6.61 27.15
C ASN A 282 51.52 5.78 27.70
N GLU A 283 51.57 4.50 27.33
CA GLU A 283 52.60 3.54 27.77
C GLU A 283 54.00 3.92 27.27
N ASP A 284 54.11 4.54 26.09
CA ASP A 284 55.41 4.86 25.48
C ASP A 284 56.05 6.12 26.07
N LEU A 285 55.24 7.09 26.49
CA LEU A 285 55.71 8.38 27.02
C LEU A 285 55.65 8.45 28.54
N GLU A 286 55.07 7.42 29.19
CA GLU A 286 54.79 7.39 30.63
C GLU A 286 54.11 8.69 31.09
N LYS A 287 53.18 9.23 30.28
CA LYS A 287 52.38 10.41 30.59
C LYS A 287 50.93 10.26 30.16
N GLU A 288 50.02 10.93 30.85
CA GLU A 288 48.62 11.03 30.42
C GLU A 288 48.51 11.95 29.22
N ALA A 289 47.76 11.51 28.21
CA ALA A 289 47.53 12.30 27.00
C ALA A 289 46.14 12.03 26.41
N TRP A 290 45.65 12.98 25.62
CA TRP A 290 44.43 12.79 24.84
C TRP A 290 44.67 11.77 23.74
N SER A 291 43.97 10.64 23.76
CA SER A 291 44.13 9.56 22.77
C SER A 291 43.89 9.98 21.30
N CYS A 292 43.14 11.07 21.07
CA CYS A 292 42.85 11.55 19.72
C CYS A 292 43.96 12.38 19.08
N CYS A 293 44.79 13.08 19.87
CA CYS A 293 45.82 14.00 19.34
C CYS A 293 47.17 13.90 20.05
N MET A 294 47.30 12.98 21.01
CA MET A 294 48.48 12.75 21.84
C MET A 294 48.95 14.00 22.60
N ASN A 295 48.04 14.92 22.91
CA ASN A 295 48.40 16.13 23.66
C ASN A 295 48.47 15.83 25.16
N GLU A 296 49.57 16.21 25.80
CA GLU A 296 49.90 15.93 27.22
C GLU A 296 49.16 16.85 28.21
N ASP A 297 48.46 17.88 27.73
CA ASP A 297 47.70 18.81 28.57
C ASP A 297 46.19 18.47 28.56
N GLU A 298 45.63 18.15 29.73
CA GLU A 298 44.19 17.82 29.88
C GLU A 298 43.31 18.99 29.46
N THR A 299 43.73 20.22 29.81
CA THR A 299 43.01 21.47 29.52
C THR A 299 43.26 22.02 28.12
N SER A 300 44.00 21.28 27.29
CA SER A 300 44.30 21.73 25.94
C SER A 300 43.07 21.86 25.06
N LYS A 301 43.16 22.76 24.09
CA LYS A 301 42.12 22.96 23.09
C LYS A 301 41.93 21.67 22.27
N GLY A 302 40.67 21.25 22.14
CA GLY A 302 40.26 20.07 21.37
C GLY A 302 40.83 20.00 19.95
N CYS A 303 41.22 18.81 19.50
CA CYS A 303 41.68 18.60 18.12
C CYS A 303 40.53 18.59 17.10
N CYS A 304 39.30 18.34 17.53
CA CYS A 304 38.12 18.33 16.67
C CYS A 304 37.36 19.66 16.80
N VAL A 305 36.73 20.08 15.70
CA VAL A 305 35.96 21.33 15.63
C VAL A 305 34.51 21.03 15.29
N ARG A 306 33.58 21.42 16.18
CA ARG A 306 32.15 21.46 15.87
C ARG A 306 31.73 22.92 15.72
N ILE A 307 31.05 23.22 14.61
CA ILE A 307 30.46 24.54 14.38
C ILE A 307 29.04 24.49 14.92
N ARG A 308 28.78 25.19 16.03
CA ARG A 308 27.45 25.32 16.61
C ARG A 308 26.81 26.60 16.07
N ASP A 309 25.63 26.45 15.48
CA ASP A 309 24.82 27.58 15.06
C ASP A 309 23.90 27.98 16.21
N LEU A 310 24.15 29.14 16.83
CA LEU A 310 23.40 29.61 18.00
C LEU A 310 21.97 30.02 17.65
N ASP A 311 21.73 30.35 16.38
CA ASP A 311 20.44 30.86 15.92
C ASP A 311 19.58 29.74 15.29
N ARG A 312 20.14 28.54 15.11
CA ARG A 312 19.37 27.37 14.69
C ARG A 312 18.55 26.86 15.87
N TRP A 313 17.23 26.99 15.77
CA TRP A 313 16.31 26.51 16.80
C TRP A 313 16.58 25.04 17.10
N GLN A 314 17.00 24.75 18.33
CA GLN A 314 17.13 23.39 18.83
C GLN A 314 15.73 22.88 19.15
N THR A 315 15.05 22.29 18.17
CA THR A 315 13.83 21.51 18.41
C THR A 315 14.23 20.14 18.98
N ILE A 316 14.86 20.14 20.15
CA ILE A 316 14.99 18.92 20.94
C ILE A 316 13.73 18.88 21.80
N SER A 317 12.75 18.11 21.35
CA SER A 317 11.65 17.63 22.19
C SER A 317 12.26 16.92 23.41
N MET A 318 11.89 17.39 24.61
CA MET A 318 12.15 16.65 25.85
C MET A 318 11.41 15.32 25.86
#